data_AF-A0A1G7Y8Z7-F1
#
_entry.id   AF-A0A1G7Y8Z7-F1
#
_cell.length_a   1.000
_cell.length_b   1.000
_cell.length_c   1.000
_cell.angle_alpha   90.00
_cell.angle_beta   90.00
_cell.angle_gamma   90.00
#
_symmetry.space_group_name_H-M   'P 1'
#
loop_
_entity.id
_entity.type
_entity.pdbx_description
1 polymer ?
#
loop_
_entity_poly.entity_id
_entity_poly.type
_entity_poly.pdbx_seq_one_letter_code
_entity_poly.pdbx_strand_id
1 'polypeptide(L)'
;MTEIIALPGYNSLKHSLRSPLMGYELRVERQAPLPYAELASTVSPVGFELRGTQQVGEVVARHREAAHTIGTWDGRLVGRPESDWQVAQLALLADALGARLVGEDGEVYAIRDGILETVNGGTVHEFGKLDEILDIGPAAWRH
;
A
#
# COMPACT_ATOMS: atom_id res chain seq x y z
N MET A 1 8.31 61.63 -13.80
CA MET A 1 9.42 60.80 -13.30
C MET A 1 8.85 60.02 -12.14
N THR A 2 8.18 58.89 -12.37
CA THR A 2 8.76 57.57 -12.74
C THR A 2 9.65 57.12 -11.58
N GLU A 3 9.31 56.06 -10.83
CA GLU A 3 9.26 54.69 -11.34
C GLU A 3 8.44 53.77 -10.43
N ILE A 4 7.60 52.94 -11.06
CA ILE A 4 6.99 51.73 -10.46
C ILE A 4 8.09 50.67 -10.51
N ILE A 5 8.52 50.14 -9.35
CA ILE A 5 9.50 49.04 -9.31
C ILE A 5 8.78 47.74 -8.96
N ALA A 6 8.98 46.79 -9.86
CA ALA A 6 8.34 45.50 -9.97
C ALA A 6 8.55 44.57 -8.76
N LEU A 7 7.54 43.75 -8.51
CA LEU A 7 7.63 42.53 -7.72
C LEU A 7 8.60 41.54 -8.39
N PRO A 8 9.54 40.93 -7.65
CA PRO A 8 10.03 39.62 -8.03
C PRO A 8 9.16 38.55 -7.38
N GLY A 9 8.38 37.88 -8.22
CA GLY A 9 7.92 36.53 -7.94
C GLY A 9 9.06 35.50 -8.07
N TYR A 10 8.70 34.28 -7.70
CA TYR A 10 9.37 32.99 -7.91
C TYR A 10 10.31 32.43 -6.83
N ASN A 11 9.72 31.46 -6.12
CA ASN A 11 10.26 30.15 -5.78
C ASN A 11 11.61 30.11 -5.05
N SER A 12 11.55 30.23 -3.74
CA SER A 12 12.26 29.26 -2.91
C SER A 12 11.25 28.26 -2.39
N LEU A 13 11.16 27.12 -3.09
CA LEU A 13 10.50 25.91 -2.63
C LEU A 13 11.13 25.54 -1.26
N LYS A 14 10.51 26.04 -0.20
CA LYS A 14 10.66 25.44 1.12
C LYS A 14 10.08 24.04 0.98
N HIS A 15 10.96 23.07 0.80
CA HIS A 15 10.68 21.64 0.95
C HIS A 15 10.41 21.38 2.44
N SER A 16 9.26 21.87 2.88
CA SER A 16 8.63 21.67 4.18
C SER A 16 7.18 22.02 3.88
N LEU A 17 6.25 21.08 3.85
CA LEU A 17 5.89 20.24 4.96
C LEU A 17 5.33 18.92 4.42
N ARG A 18 5.74 17.81 5.03
CA ARG A 18 4.95 16.57 5.04
C ARG A 18 3.51 16.96 5.39
N SER A 19 2.58 16.74 4.46
CA SER A 19 1.17 17.00 4.73
C SER A 19 0.67 15.98 5.76
N PRO A 20 0.06 16.41 6.87
CA PRO A 20 -0.28 15.53 7.99
C PRO A 20 -1.61 14.77 7.79
N LEU A 21 -1.89 14.20 6.60
CA LEU A 21 -3.14 13.48 6.29
C LEU A 21 -3.07 12.41 5.15
N MET A 22 -1.90 11.99 4.66
CA MET A 22 -1.82 11.21 3.41
C MET A 22 -1.47 9.73 3.65
N GLY A 23 -2.47 8.85 3.58
CA GLY A 23 -2.25 7.40 3.39
C GLY A 23 -1.67 7.17 2.00
N TYR A 24 -0.42 6.73 1.94
CA TYR A 24 0.27 6.38 0.70
C TYR A 24 -0.44 5.20 0.02
N GLU A 25 -0.71 5.30 -1.28
CA GLU A 25 -1.43 4.26 -2.01
C GLU A 25 -0.49 3.16 -2.50
N LEU A 26 -0.87 1.92 -2.22
CA LEU A 26 -0.28 0.72 -2.78
C LEU A 26 -1.23 0.07 -3.77
N ARG A 27 -0.74 -0.28 -4.95
CA ARG A 27 -1.50 -0.90 -6.03
C ARG A 27 -0.98 -2.31 -6.28
N VAL A 28 -1.90 -3.25 -6.35
CA VAL A 28 -1.60 -4.62 -6.78
C VAL A 28 -1.67 -4.66 -8.31
N GLU A 29 -0.52 -4.52 -8.96
CA GLU A 29 -0.40 -4.45 -10.40
C GLU A 29 -0.22 -5.84 -11.04
N ARG A 30 -1.01 -6.07 -12.09
CA ARG A 30 -0.99 -7.29 -12.91
C ARG A 30 -1.09 -6.93 -14.39
N GLN A 31 -0.60 -7.83 -15.24
CA GLN A 31 -0.74 -7.67 -16.70
C GLN A 31 -2.19 -7.87 -17.16
N ALA A 32 -2.92 -8.77 -16.52
CA ALA A 32 -4.32 -9.04 -16.79
C ALA A 32 -5.24 -8.38 -15.75
N PRO A 33 -6.46 -7.97 -16.13
CA PRO A 33 -7.48 -7.55 -15.16
C PRO A 33 -7.73 -8.63 -14.12
N LEU A 34 -8.03 -8.24 -12.87
CA LEU A 34 -8.35 -9.17 -11.77
C LEU A 34 -9.88 -9.31 -11.64
N PRO A 35 -10.49 -10.43 -12.08
CA PRO A 35 -11.92 -10.66 -11.92
C PRO A 35 -12.28 -10.97 -10.46
N TYR A 36 -13.51 -10.65 -10.06
CA TYR A 36 -14.00 -10.91 -8.70
C TYR A 36 -13.85 -12.38 -8.28
N ALA A 37 -14.18 -13.31 -9.17
CA ALA A 37 -14.11 -14.75 -8.87
C ALA A 37 -12.68 -15.21 -8.55
N GLU A 38 -11.69 -14.67 -9.26
CA GLU A 38 -10.28 -14.96 -9.02
C GLU A 38 -9.84 -14.39 -7.66
N LEU A 39 -10.19 -13.12 -7.38
CA LEU A 39 -9.93 -12.50 -6.08
C LEU A 39 -10.54 -13.32 -4.94
N ALA A 40 -11.83 -13.67 -5.04
CA ALA A 40 -12.55 -14.46 -4.05
C ALA A 40 -11.93 -15.85 -3.81
N SER A 41 -11.45 -16.50 -4.88
CA SER A 41 -10.78 -17.79 -4.78
C SER A 41 -9.38 -17.71 -4.17
N THR A 42 -8.71 -16.56 -4.31
CA THR A 42 -7.33 -16.35 -3.84
C THR A 42 -7.28 -15.87 -2.39
N VAL A 43 -8.21 -15.01 -1.96
CA VAL A 43 -8.23 -14.43 -0.61
C VAL A 43 -8.52 -15.44 0.50
N SER A 44 -9.39 -16.42 0.27
CA SER A 44 -9.81 -17.35 1.33
C SER A 44 -8.69 -18.27 1.83
N PRO A 45 -7.87 -18.92 0.96
CA PRO A 45 -6.76 -19.77 1.40
C PRO A 45 -5.68 -19.05 2.21
N VAL A 46 -5.50 -17.75 2.00
CA VAL A 46 -4.49 -16.93 2.69
C VAL A 46 -5.06 -16.22 3.94
N GLY A 47 -6.30 -16.54 4.33
CA GLY A 47 -6.92 -16.06 5.57
C GLY A 47 -7.55 -14.66 5.47
N PHE A 48 -7.72 -14.12 4.27
CA PHE A 48 -8.43 -12.86 4.05
C PHE A 48 -9.93 -13.09 3.85
N GLU A 49 -10.72 -12.12 4.28
CA GLU A 49 -12.14 -12.02 3.97
C GLU A 49 -12.35 -11.06 2.80
N LEU A 50 -13.24 -11.42 1.88
CA LEU A 50 -13.73 -10.51 0.84
C LEU A 50 -15.17 -10.09 1.17
N ARG A 51 -15.38 -8.78 1.31
CA ARG A 51 -16.70 -8.17 1.56
C ARG A 51 -17.14 -7.36 0.34
N GLY A 52 -18.44 -7.15 0.17
CA GLY A 52 -19.01 -6.35 -0.92
C GLY A 52 -19.67 -7.17 -2.03
N THR A 53 -19.66 -6.64 -3.26
CA THR A 53 -20.33 -7.20 -4.43
C THR A 53 -19.34 -7.57 -5.54
N GLN A 54 -19.85 -8.13 -6.64
CA GLN A 54 -19.04 -8.46 -7.82
C GLN A 54 -18.52 -7.23 -8.59
N GLN A 55 -18.93 -6.02 -8.21
CA GLN A 55 -18.52 -4.76 -8.84
C GLN A 55 -17.54 -3.98 -7.97
N VAL A 56 -17.70 -4.03 -6.65
CA VAL A 56 -16.84 -3.36 -5.67
C VAL A 56 -16.72 -4.23 -4.44
N GLY A 57 -15.51 -4.43 -3.95
CA GLY A 57 -15.23 -5.24 -2.77
C GLY A 57 -14.15 -4.66 -1.87
N GLU A 58 -14.10 -5.16 -0.64
CA GLU A 58 -13.09 -4.85 0.37
C GLU A 58 -12.39 -6.13 0.79
N VAL A 59 -11.06 -6.11 0.80
CA VAL A 59 -10.25 -7.20 1.34
C VAL A 59 -9.90 -6.86 2.79
N VAL A 60 -10.20 -7.80 3.68
CA VAL A 60 -10.10 -7.62 5.12
C VAL A 60 -9.19 -8.70 5.70
N ALA A 61 -8.23 -8.26 6.51
CA ALA A 61 -7.36 -9.12 7.29
C ALA A 61 -7.76 -9.09 8.77
N ARG A 62 -7.63 -10.21 9.45
CA ARG A 62 -7.87 -10.29 10.89
C ARG A 62 -6.56 -10.23 11.67
N HIS A 63 -6.55 -9.45 12.74
CA HIS A 63 -5.53 -9.54 13.78
C HIS A 63 -6.24 -9.67 15.12
N ARG A 64 -5.99 -10.78 15.82
CA ARG A 64 -6.73 -11.15 17.03
C ARG A 64 -8.24 -11.14 16.75
N GLU A 65 -9.02 -10.40 17.53
CA GLU A 65 -10.48 -10.31 17.39
C GLU A 65 -10.93 -9.17 16.46
N ALA A 66 -10.00 -8.38 15.93
CA ALA A 66 -10.30 -7.21 15.11
C ALA A 66 -10.13 -7.51 13.61
N ALA A 67 -11.02 -6.92 12.81
CA ALA A 67 -11.00 -6.99 11.36
C ALA A 67 -10.54 -5.65 10.80
N HIS A 68 -9.54 -5.67 9.90
CA HIS A 68 -8.91 -4.49 9.33
C HIS A 68 -9.00 -4.55 7.81
N THR A 69 -9.59 -3.52 7.21
CA THR A 69 -9.56 -3.38 5.74
C THR A 69 -8.13 -3.06 5.33
N ILE A 70 -7.60 -3.87 4.40
CA ILE A 70 -6.24 -3.71 3.87
C ILE A 70 -6.27 -3.17 2.44
N GLY A 71 -7.35 -3.41 1.70
CA GLY A 71 -7.52 -2.89 0.35
C GLY A 71 -8.96 -2.93 -0.15
N THR A 72 -9.19 -2.18 -1.22
CA THR A 72 -10.46 -2.11 -1.96
C THR A 72 -10.24 -2.57 -3.38
N TRP A 73 -11.23 -3.27 -3.94
CA TRP A 73 -11.23 -3.80 -5.29
C TRP A 73 -12.42 -3.27 -6.10
N ASP A 74 -12.17 -2.79 -7.32
CA ASP A 74 -13.20 -2.36 -8.29
C ASP A 74 -12.85 -2.79 -9.74
N GLY A 75 -12.06 -3.87 -9.84
CA GLY A 75 -11.33 -4.26 -11.05
C GLY A 75 -9.83 -3.97 -10.95
N ARG A 76 -9.44 -3.06 -10.05
CA ARG A 76 -8.07 -2.89 -9.54
C ARG A 76 -8.07 -3.03 -8.03
N LEU A 77 -7.04 -3.63 -7.47
CA LEU A 77 -6.89 -3.76 -6.03
C LEU A 77 -5.88 -2.73 -5.53
N VAL A 78 -6.34 -1.85 -4.65
CA VAL A 78 -5.55 -0.77 -4.05
C VAL A 78 -5.70 -0.78 -2.53
N GLY A 79 -4.64 -0.42 -1.82
CA GLY A 79 -4.62 -0.28 -0.37
C GLY A 79 -4.02 1.06 0.04
N ARG A 80 -4.42 1.55 1.22
CA ARG A 80 -3.88 2.78 1.82
C ARG A 80 -3.35 2.44 3.21
N PRO A 81 -2.18 1.79 3.31
CA PRO A 81 -1.60 1.41 4.59
C PRO A 81 -1.32 2.62 5.47
N GLU A 82 -1.60 2.45 6.76
CA GLU A 82 -1.25 3.34 7.87
C GLU A 82 -0.26 2.66 8.83
N SER A 83 0.17 1.43 8.51
CA SER A 83 1.07 0.59 9.32
C SER A 83 1.86 -0.39 8.45
N ASP A 84 3.04 -0.81 8.93
CA ASP A 84 3.85 -1.85 8.28
C ASP A 84 3.09 -3.17 8.17
N TRP A 85 2.20 -3.45 9.13
CA TRP A 85 1.32 -4.60 9.09
C TRP A 85 0.39 -4.58 7.88
N GLN A 86 -0.22 -3.44 7.55
CA GLN A 86 -1.06 -3.36 6.33
C GLN A 86 -0.22 -3.51 5.06
N VAL A 87 1.02 -3.00 5.03
CA VAL A 87 1.95 -3.22 3.91
C VAL A 87 2.26 -4.71 3.77
N ALA A 88 2.59 -5.39 4.87
CA ALA A 88 2.84 -6.83 4.90
C ALA A 88 1.66 -7.65 4.38
N GLN A 89 0.43 -7.31 4.80
CA GLN A 89 -0.78 -7.99 4.34
C GLN A 89 -1.02 -7.79 2.84
N LEU A 90 -0.80 -6.57 2.33
CA LEU A 90 -0.89 -6.28 0.90
C LEU A 90 0.19 -7.01 0.10
N ALA A 91 1.41 -7.15 0.66
CA ALA A 91 2.49 -7.88 0.01
C ALA A 91 2.19 -9.37 -0.09
N LEU A 92 1.63 -9.98 0.96
CA LEU A 92 1.13 -11.35 0.94
C LEU A 92 0.04 -11.56 -0.10
N LEU A 93 -0.91 -10.61 -0.16
CA LEU A 93 -2.00 -10.68 -1.13
C LEU A 93 -1.50 -10.54 -2.57
N ALA A 94 -0.55 -9.63 -2.82
CA ALA A 94 0.06 -9.47 -4.13
C ALA A 94 0.83 -10.73 -4.54
N ASP A 95 1.63 -11.32 -3.65
CA ASP A 95 2.35 -12.56 -3.89
C ASP A 95 1.39 -13.72 -4.22
N ALA A 96 0.33 -13.89 -3.44
CA ALA A 96 -0.71 -14.90 -3.67
C ALA A 96 -1.44 -14.74 -5.02
N LEU A 97 -1.56 -13.51 -5.51
CA LEU A 97 -2.16 -13.19 -6.82
C LEU A 97 -1.16 -13.28 -7.99
N GLY A 98 0.11 -13.59 -7.71
CA GLY A 98 1.20 -13.52 -8.69
C GLY A 98 1.37 -12.11 -9.27
N ALA A 99 1.13 -11.09 -8.44
CA ALA A 99 1.10 -9.68 -8.80
C ALA A 99 2.30 -8.93 -8.20
N ARG A 100 2.49 -7.68 -8.61
CA ARG A 100 3.46 -6.78 -7.99
C ARG A 100 2.74 -5.80 -7.09
N LEU A 101 3.28 -5.57 -5.89
CA LEU A 101 2.83 -4.46 -5.05
C LEU A 101 3.68 -3.24 -5.36
N VAL A 102 3.06 -2.25 -5.98
CA VAL A 102 3.73 -1.02 -6.44
C VAL A 102 3.04 0.14 -5.78
N GLY A 103 3.75 1.07 -5.18
CA GLY A 103 3.09 2.28 -4.71
C GLY A 103 3.36 3.51 -5.54
N GLU A 104 2.99 4.66 -4.98
CA GLU A 104 2.75 5.87 -5.75
C GLU A 104 3.98 6.37 -6.51
N ASP A 105 5.17 6.24 -5.91
CA ASP A 105 6.44 6.71 -6.46
C ASP A 105 7.15 5.64 -7.31
N GLY A 106 6.50 4.50 -7.55
CA GLY A 106 6.99 3.41 -8.40
C GLY A 106 7.94 2.44 -7.69
N GLU A 107 8.08 2.55 -6.36
CA GLU A 107 8.75 1.54 -5.56
C GLU A 107 7.94 0.24 -5.52
N VAL A 108 8.67 -0.88 -5.45
CA VAL A 108 8.09 -2.22 -5.47
C VAL A 108 8.32 -2.88 -4.14
N TYR A 109 7.24 -3.37 -3.54
CA TYR A 109 7.27 -4.14 -2.30
C TYR A 109 7.21 -5.63 -2.62
N ALA A 110 8.09 -6.40 -1.98
CA ALA A 110 8.20 -7.83 -2.20
C ALA A 110 8.54 -8.56 -0.90
N ILE A 111 8.23 -9.85 -0.87
CA ILE A 111 8.65 -10.75 0.20
C ILE A 111 9.77 -11.62 -0.36
N ARG A 112 10.96 -11.55 0.24
CA ARG A 112 12.12 -12.35 -0.14
C ARG A 112 12.73 -12.99 1.09
N ASP A 113 12.87 -14.32 1.07
CA ASP A 113 13.40 -15.08 2.21
C ASP A 113 12.68 -14.79 3.55
N GLY A 114 11.37 -14.51 3.48
CA GLY A 114 10.55 -14.16 4.65
C GLY A 114 10.74 -12.73 5.16
N ILE A 115 11.49 -11.89 4.45
CA ILE A 115 11.70 -10.47 4.76
C ILE A 115 10.82 -9.64 3.84
N LEU A 116 10.10 -8.68 4.42
CA LEU A 116 9.42 -7.65 3.65
C LEU A 116 10.44 -6.58 3.26
N GLU A 117 10.57 -6.34 1.96
CA GLU A 117 11.50 -5.34 1.41
C GLU A 117 10.79 -4.43 0.41
N THR A 118 11.35 -3.22 0.23
CA THR A 118 11.00 -2.32 -0.86
C THR A 118 12.21 -2.08 -1.76
N VAL A 119 11.95 -1.93 -3.05
CA VAL A 119 12.95 -1.61 -4.07
C VAL A 119 12.58 -0.29 -4.73
N ASN A 120 13.44 0.72 -4.57
CA ASN A 120 13.29 2.02 -5.21
C ASN A 120 14.59 2.38 -5.95
N GLY A 121 14.51 2.55 -7.27
CA GLY A 121 15.67 2.93 -8.09
C GLY A 121 16.86 1.97 -7.99
N GLY A 122 16.60 0.67 -7.76
CA GLY A 122 17.65 -0.35 -7.56
C GLY A 122 18.23 -0.41 -6.14
N THR A 123 17.79 0.46 -5.24
CA THR A 123 18.13 0.37 -3.81
C THR A 123 17.10 -0.48 -3.09
N VAL A 124 17.56 -1.46 -2.33
CA VAL A 124 16.72 -2.32 -1.50
C VAL A 124 16.70 -1.81 -0.07
N HIS A 125 15.53 -1.72 0.54
CA HIS A 125 15.34 -1.41 1.95
C HIS A 125 14.47 -2.47 2.61
N GLU A 126 14.98 -3.06 3.69
CA GLU A 126 14.30 -4.10 4.46
C GLU A 126 13.43 -3.46 5.55
N PHE A 127 12.15 -3.81 5.60
CA PHE A 127 11.24 -3.44 6.69
C PHE A 127 11.45 -4.33 7.91
N GLY A 128 11.72 -5.62 7.69
CA GLY A 128 11.90 -6.62 8.73
C GLY A 128 11.34 -7.98 8.33
N LYS A 129 11.40 -8.94 9.25
CA LYS A 129 10.80 -10.26 9.01
C LYS A 129 9.29 -10.16 8.98
N LEU A 130 8.70 -10.86 8.02
CA LEU A 130 7.27 -10.86 7.78
C LEU A 130 6.51 -11.41 8.99
N ASP A 131 6.96 -12.50 9.61
CA ASP A 131 6.29 -13.09 10.77
C ASP A 131 6.28 -12.14 11.98
N GLU A 132 7.38 -11.44 12.21
CA GLU A 132 7.51 -10.45 13.29
C GLU A 132 6.56 -9.27 13.06
N ILE A 133 6.50 -8.73 11.84
CA ILE A 133 5.58 -7.64 11.47
C ILE A 133 4.11 -8.07 11.66
N LEU A 134 3.76 -9.29 11.23
CA LEU A 134 2.40 -9.81 11.33
C LEU A 134 1.98 -10.07 12.79
N ASP A 135 2.90 -10.51 13.64
CA ASP A 135 2.64 -10.73 15.07
C ASP A 135 2.38 -9.41 15.82
N ILE A 136 3.20 -8.38 15.58
CA ILE A 136 3.05 -7.04 16.18
C ILE A 136 1.66 -6.46 15.92
N GLY A 137 1.14 -6.65 14.70
CA GLY A 137 -0.21 -6.22 14.33
C GLY A 137 -0.29 -4.78 13.82
N PRO A 138 -1.51 -4.23 13.67
CA PRO A 138 -1.80 -2.94 13.01
C PRO A 138 -1.43 -1.71 13.87
N ALA A 139 -0.20 -1.66 14.36
CA ALA A 139 0.34 -0.49 15.04
C ALA A 139 0.52 0.63 14.01
N ALA A 140 -0.38 1.61 14.06
CA ALA A 140 -0.31 2.77 13.19
C ALA A 140 1.03 3.49 13.35
N TRP A 141 1.59 3.94 12.22
CA TRP A 141 2.77 4.78 12.23
C TRP A 141 2.50 6.03 13.07
N ARG A 142 3.32 6.24 14.11
CA ARG A 142 3.22 7.43 14.94
C ARG A 142 3.95 8.56 14.24
N HIS A 143 3.19 9.52 13.71
CA HIS A 143 3.71 10.77 13.17
C HIS A 143 3.99 11.79 14.27
#